data_AF-A0A0V8CZ79-F1
#
_entry.id   AF-A0A0V8CZ79-F1
#
_cell.length_a   1.000
_cell.length_b   1.000
_cell.length_c   1.000
_cell.angle_alpha   90.00
_cell.angle_beta   90.00
_cell.angle_gamma   90.00
#
_symmetry.space_group_name_H-M   'P 1'
#
loop_
_entity.id
_entity.type
_entity.pdbx_description
1 polymer ?
#
loop_
_entity_poly.entity_id
_entity_poly.type
_entity_poly.pdbx_seq_one_letter_code
_entity_poly.pdbx_strand_id
1 'polypeptide(L)'
;MWDYAVSQFKLYAYPQLTYEVSVAVNAVTSALGNDRKLDIGDTIIVQDKTFDKSEGGLILSARVSEQEISFTNPHDNKITFTNFVKLKSEISADLYGRMKDLVDQNTPYKAEVETTNGLQFKNGKGSTTLTARIYFGSDSSETKADSYEWRKDGTLVANVQEITVDASGIDGKAVYAYKATVNEKVVGNASVTITNVNDGENGADGTNGTDGRSVTGIEQKYQLTQTDATPANPWEDEVWQTSQPKMTATNKYLWSITRTTFNQAPLTQDIVEQKAVYGDSGENGSDGDPGKIVSDKEPTTKFVGLTWKYSGITAIDASDGTNIQPNTEYYWNGKNWVINLINAQNIITDTLTALGDVTAGSFTLKKGDTGMSVKDGTVKSWGVSKKPDPSVPGGYSNTSVGNTLDSGNLNFYSADYNTISNDEEVFDPAKKAVSFRVNNNNTQSNSVTLILESAKPDFELLVVGKTVLQGDVTVVGVVNQSSKKATVNFGYGRNVTLTRDGSYVTITSQNRYTIAPANGTWLRNVATLPSGYRPVEDVLIYNHDLSNGSKFSWSLLHPSGVIDLFSSGNITTNDYILSSAQFWITKDELPS
;
A
#
# COMPACT_ATOMS: atom_id res chain seq x y z
N MET A 1 37.85 -24.50 17.30
CA MET A 1 37.76 -23.07 17.69
C MET A 1 36.58 -22.39 17.00
N TRP A 2 36.37 -22.62 15.70
CA TRP A 2 35.21 -22.13 14.95
C TRP A 2 33.87 -22.69 15.44
N ASP A 3 33.80 -24.00 15.74
CA ASP A 3 32.56 -24.60 16.27
C ASP A 3 32.18 -24.11 17.68
N TYR A 4 33.20 -23.79 18.51
CA TYR A 4 32.98 -23.17 19.81
C TYR A 4 32.44 -21.74 19.65
N ALA A 5 33.02 -20.94 18.76
CA ALA A 5 32.57 -19.59 18.47
C ALA A 5 31.14 -19.57 17.90
N VAL A 6 30.79 -20.50 16.99
CA VAL A 6 29.42 -20.63 16.47
C VAL A 6 28.45 -21.11 17.55
N SER A 7 28.87 -22.01 18.45
CA SER A 7 28.02 -22.41 19.58
C SER A 7 27.76 -21.26 20.55
N GLN A 8 28.76 -20.40 20.81
CA GLN A 8 28.62 -19.23 21.67
C GLN A 8 27.74 -18.16 20.98
N PHE A 9 27.92 -17.91 19.69
CA PHE A 9 27.05 -16.99 18.94
C PHE A 9 25.59 -17.45 18.93
N LYS A 10 25.32 -18.75 18.74
CA LYS A 10 23.95 -19.27 18.83
C LYS A 10 23.36 -19.19 20.24
N LEU A 11 24.20 -19.27 21.28
CA LEU A 11 23.77 -19.16 22.68
C LEU A 11 23.33 -17.72 23.05
N TYR A 12 23.86 -16.70 22.39
CA TYR A 12 23.64 -15.27 22.72
C TYR A 12 22.94 -14.45 21.62
N ALA A 13 22.60 -15.04 20.46
CA ALA A 13 21.99 -14.33 19.33
C ALA A 13 20.46 -14.10 19.46
N TYR A 14 19.82 -14.64 20.49
CA TYR A 14 18.39 -14.42 20.75
C TYR A 14 18.21 -13.65 22.05
N PRO A 15 17.36 -12.60 22.10
CA PRO A 15 17.07 -11.88 23.34
C PRO A 15 16.57 -12.87 24.39
N GLN A 16 17.25 -12.92 25.54
CA GLN A 16 16.91 -13.80 26.65
C GLN A 16 15.64 -13.27 27.33
N LEU A 17 14.48 -13.64 26.79
CA LEU A 17 13.17 -13.37 27.39
C LEU A 17 13.00 -14.27 28.61
N THR A 18 13.05 -13.65 29.80
CA THR A 18 12.82 -14.33 31.07
C THR A 18 11.39 -14.04 31.50
N TYR A 19 10.53 -15.04 31.52
CA TYR A 19 9.18 -14.94 32.07
C TYR A 19 9.17 -15.57 33.46
N GLU A 20 8.83 -14.79 34.48
CA GLU A 20 8.57 -15.33 35.82
C GLU A 20 7.12 -15.83 35.87
N VAL A 21 6.95 -17.15 35.87
CA VAL A 21 5.63 -17.77 36.01
C VAL A 21 5.46 -18.20 37.46
N SER A 22 4.71 -17.42 38.23
CA SER A 22 4.37 -17.80 39.60
C SER A 22 3.24 -18.83 39.57
N VAL A 23 3.61 -20.12 39.65
CA VAL A 23 2.62 -21.21 39.71
C VAL A 23 2.57 -21.72 41.14
N ALA A 24 1.45 -21.50 41.81
CA ALA A 24 1.18 -22.20 43.07
C ALA A 24 1.19 -23.71 42.77
N VAL A 25 2.10 -24.44 43.43
CA VAL A 25 2.46 -25.83 43.11
C VAL A 25 1.26 -26.79 43.02
N ASN A 26 0.15 -26.48 43.68
CA ASN A 26 -1.09 -27.26 43.59
C ASN A 26 -1.71 -27.31 42.18
N ALA A 27 -1.50 -26.31 41.32
CA ALA A 27 -2.07 -26.27 39.97
C ALA A 27 -1.32 -27.14 38.95
N VAL A 28 0.00 -27.34 39.12
CA VAL A 28 0.83 -28.13 38.19
C VAL A 28 0.67 -29.63 38.44
N THR A 29 0.60 -30.06 39.71
CA THR A 29 0.36 -31.47 40.08
C THR A 29 -1.01 -31.97 39.58
N SER A 30 -2.01 -31.08 39.54
CA SER A 30 -3.36 -31.42 39.08
C SER A 30 -3.46 -31.64 37.57
N ALA A 31 -2.64 -30.94 36.78
CA ALA A 31 -2.72 -30.95 35.31
C ALA A 31 -1.88 -32.06 34.64
N LEU A 32 -0.83 -32.55 35.32
CA LEU A 32 0.06 -33.60 34.78
C LEU A 32 -0.44 -35.03 35.03
N GLY A 33 -1.35 -35.22 36.00
CA GLY A 33 -1.80 -36.53 36.44
C GLY A 33 -0.72 -37.32 37.22
N ASN A 34 -1.15 -38.18 38.14
CA ASN A 34 -0.32 -39.13 38.90
C ASN A 34 0.71 -38.52 39.89
N ASP A 35 0.41 -37.41 40.56
CA ASP A 35 1.29 -36.79 41.58
C ASP A 35 2.72 -36.44 41.09
N ARG A 36 2.94 -36.41 39.78
CA ARG A 36 4.24 -36.13 39.19
C ARG A 36 4.58 -34.65 39.38
N LYS A 37 5.65 -34.39 40.12
CA LYS A 37 6.28 -33.07 40.21
C LYS A 37 7.17 -32.88 38.98
N LEU A 38 7.18 -31.69 38.40
CA LEU A 38 8.18 -31.32 37.40
C LEU A 38 9.55 -31.33 38.07
N ASP A 39 10.59 -31.84 37.40
CA ASP A 39 11.97 -31.79 37.89
C ASP A 39 12.79 -30.77 37.07
N ILE A 40 13.90 -30.29 37.64
CA ILE A 40 14.86 -29.46 36.89
C ILE A 40 15.34 -30.22 35.66
N GLY A 41 15.21 -29.60 34.49
CA GLY A 41 15.54 -30.20 33.21
C GLY A 41 14.34 -30.72 32.40
N ASP A 42 13.16 -30.87 33.01
CA ASP A 42 11.93 -31.22 32.29
C ASP A 42 11.54 -30.13 31.29
N THR A 43 10.91 -30.54 30.18
CA THR A 43 10.38 -29.63 29.16
C THR A 43 8.86 -29.61 29.24
N ILE A 44 8.28 -28.42 29.24
CA ILE A 44 6.82 -28.20 29.27
C ILE A 44 6.36 -27.45 28.02
N ILE A 45 5.08 -27.60 27.70
CA ILE A 45 4.40 -26.81 26.67
C ILE A 45 3.45 -25.85 27.35
N VAL A 46 3.58 -24.56 27.05
CA VAL A 46 2.68 -23.50 27.51
C VAL A 46 1.77 -23.12 26.34
N GLN A 47 0.46 -23.18 26.57
CA GLN A 47 -0.54 -22.75 25.59
C GLN A 47 -1.30 -21.55 26.13
N ASP A 48 -1.14 -20.41 25.49
CA ASP A 48 -1.98 -19.25 25.70
C ASP A 48 -3.01 -19.16 24.56
N LYS A 49 -4.24 -19.57 24.86
CA LYS A 49 -5.36 -19.56 23.92
C LYS A 49 -5.97 -18.16 23.73
N THR A 50 -5.53 -17.17 24.51
CA THR A 50 -6.07 -15.80 24.51
C THR A 50 -5.15 -14.79 23.82
N PHE A 51 -3.85 -15.11 23.71
CA PHE A 51 -2.88 -14.31 22.97
C PHE A 51 -3.12 -14.41 21.45
N ASP A 52 -3.42 -13.27 20.83
CA ASP A 52 -3.63 -13.10 19.38
C ASP A 52 -4.41 -14.22 18.68
N LYS A 53 -5.74 -14.21 18.86
CA LYS A 53 -6.66 -15.20 18.28
C LYS A 53 -6.59 -15.29 16.75
N SER A 54 -6.06 -14.28 16.07
CA SER A 54 -5.96 -14.24 14.61
C SER A 54 -4.90 -15.20 14.06
N GLU A 55 -3.89 -15.56 14.87
CA GLU A 55 -2.83 -16.51 14.52
C GLU A 55 -3.00 -17.91 15.16
N GLY A 56 -4.16 -18.19 15.79
CA GLY A 56 -4.44 -19.49 16.40
C GLY A 56 -3.92 -19.68 17.84
N GLY A 57 -3.54 -18.60 18.53
CA GLY A 57 -2.99 -18.65 19.90
C GLY A 57 -1.47 -18.67 19.95
N LEU A 58 -0.88 -18.62 21.15
CA LEU A 58 0.56 -18.74 21.36
C LEU A 58 0.90 -20.09 21.99
N ILE A 59 1.78 -20.85 21.35
CA ILE A 59 2.32 -22.11 21.89
C ILE A 59 3.82 -21.96 22.08
N LEU A 60 4.30 -22.18 23.31
CA LEU A 60 5.71 -22.10 23.67
C LEU A 60 6.17 -23.45 24.24
N SER A 61 7.41 -23.84 23.92
CA SER A 61 8.14 -24.86 24.67
C SER A 61 9.08 -24.17 25.66
N ALA A 62 9.14 -24.62 26.91
CA ALA A 62 10.01 -24.06 27.94
C ALA A 62 10.61 -25.16 28.82
N ARG A 63 11.81 -24.92 29.37
CA ARG A 63 12.52 -25.90 30.20
C ARG A 63 12.57 -25.45 31.66
N VAL A 64 12.32 -26.34 32.59
CA VAL A 64 12.49 -26.09 34.03
C VAL A 64 13.98 -25.88 34.31
N SER A 65 14.36 -24.69 34.79
CA SER A 65 15.75 -24.37 35.10
C SER A 65 16.04 -24.32 36.58
N GLU A 66 15.07 -23.90 37.39
CA GLU A 66 15.26 -23.72 38.83
C GLU A 66 13.96 -24.04 39.57
N GLN A 67 14.13 -24.52 40.81
CA GLN A 67 13.04 -24.76 41.74
C GLN A 67 13.43 -24.22 43.11
N GLU A 68 12.59 -23.35 43.64
CA GLU A 68 12.66 -22.89 45.02
C GLU A 68 11.59 -23.62 45.82
N ILE A 69 11.99 -24.38 46.83
CA ILE A 69 11.08 -25.17 47.65
C ILE A 69 11.13 -24.64 49.07
N SER A 70 9.98 -24.18 49.58
CA SER A 70 9.79 -23.76 50.95
C SER A 70 9.37 -24.94 51.81
N PHE A 71 10.16 -25.22 52.85
CA PHE A 71 9.90 -26.30 53.80
C PHE A 71 8.83 -25.95 54.84
N THR A 72 8.56 -24.65 55.03
CA THR A 72 7.61 -24.15 56.05
C THR A 72 6.29 -23.68 55.45
N ASN A 73 6.27 -23.26 54.18
CA ASN A 73 5.04 -22.86 53.48
C ASN A 73 5.07 -23.28 52.00
N PRO A 74 4.43 -24.40 51.64
CA PRO A 74 4.41 -24.90 50.27
C PRO A 74 3.81 -23.96 49.20
N HIS A 75 3.09 -22.90 49.60
CA HIS A 75 2.58 -21.88 48.67
C HIS A 75 3.68 -20.96 48.14
N ASP A 76 4.81 -20.90 48.84
CA ASP A 76 5.96 -20.08 48.44
C ASP A 76 6.90 -20.81 47.48
N ASN A 77 6.58 -22.06 47.11
CA ASN A 77 7.35 -22.80 46.13
C ASN A 77 7.29 -22.09 44.78
N LYS A 78 8.44 -21.93 44.12
CA LYS A 78 8.56 -21.32 42.80
C LYS A 78 9.24 -22.26 41.82
N ILE A 79 8.87 -22.17 40.55
CA ILE A 79 9.53 -22.86 39.45
C ILE A 79 9.89 -21.82 38.40
N THR A 80 11.16 -21.77 38.03
CA THR A 80 11.66 -20.89 36.96
C THR A 80 11.79 -21.69 35.68
N PHE A 81 11.26 -21.13 34.59
CA PHE A 81 11.38 -21.70 33.24
C PHE A 81 12.33 -20.85 32.40
N THR A 82 13.16 -21.48 31.57
CA THR A 82 14.04 -20.81 30.61
C THR A 82 13.98 -21.50 29.24
N ASN A 83 14.72 -20.96 28.27
CA ASN A 83 14.80 -21.49 26.91
C ASN A 83 13.43 -21.57 26.21
N PHE A 84 12.68 -20.46 26.27
CA PHE A 84 11.40 -20.34 25.60
C PHE A 84 11.59 -20.37 24.09
N VAL A 85 10.99 -21.35 23.43
CA VAL A 85 10.95 -21.46 21.98
C VAL A 85 9.50 -21.30 21.53
N LYS A 86 9.22 -20.27 20.70
CA LYS A 86 7.91 -20.14 20.04
C LYS A 86 7.74 -21.33 19.10
N LEU A 87 6.75 -22.17 19.38
CA LEU A 87 6.34 -23.22 18.47
C LEU A 87 5.39 -22.57 17.46
N LYS A 88 5.71 -22.67 16.18
CA LYS A 88 4.84 -22.20 15.11
C LYS A 88 3.61 -23.11 15.08
N SER A 89 2.43 -22.52 15.26
CA SER A 89 1.15 -23.16 14.92
C SER A 89 0.92 -23.06 13.41
N GLU A 90 1.88 -23.54 12.61
CA GLU A 90 1.69 -23.72 11.18
C GLU A 90 1.13 -25.13 10.97
N ILE A 91 0.14 -25.26 10.07
CA ILE A 91 -0.24 -26.57 9.54
C ILE A 91 1.05 -27.23 9.04
N SER A 92 1.38 -28.41 9.55
CA SER A 92 2.65 -29.06 9.18
C SER A 92 2.76 -29.15 7.66
N ALA A 93 3.97 -29.05 7.11
CA ALA A 93 4.18 -29.19 5.67
C ALA A 93 3.55 -30.49 5.11
N ASP A 94 3.48 -31.54 5.94
CA ASP A 94 2.79 -32.80 5.63
C ASP A 94 1.26 -32.64 5.56
N LEU A 95 0.64 -31.92 6.50
CA LEU A 95 -0.81 -31.64 6.47
C LEU A 95 -1.19 -30.67 5.34
N TYR A 96 -0.35 -29.68 5.05
CA TYR A 96 -0.54 -28.79 3.90
C TYR A 96 -0.37 -29.57 2.58
N GLY A 97 0.63 -30.46 2.51
CA GLY A 97 0.81 -31.39 1.39
C GLY A 97 -0.41 -32.28 1.20
N ARG A 98 -0.90 -32.92 2.27
CA ARG A 98 -2.12 -33.73 2.25
C ARG A 98 -3.38 -32.94 1.88
N MET A 99 -3.49 -31.70 2.35
CA MET A 99 -4.61 -30.82 1.99
C MET A 99 -4.54 -30.45 0.50
N LYS A 100 -3.34 -30.12 0.00
CA LYS A 100 -3.12 -29.86 -1.42
C LYS A 100 -3.41 -31.09 -2.26
N ASP A 101 -2.95 -32.27 -1.84
CA ASP A 101 -3.24 -33.53 -2.51
C ASP A 101 -4.74 -33.83 -2.53
N LEU A 102 -5.46 -33.55 -1.43
CA LEU A 102 -6.92 -33.71 -1.36
C LEU A 102 -7.65 -32.70 -2.26
N VAL A 103 -7.17 -31.47 -2.35
CA VAL A 103 -7.72 -30.45 -3.25
C VAL A 103 -7.47 -30.85 -4.70
N ASP A 104 -6.24 -31.23 -5.05
CA ASP A 104 -5.85 -31.62 -6.40
C ASP A 104 -6.58 -32.91 -6.83
N GLN A 105 -6.76 -33.90 -5.94
CA GLN A 105 -7.53 -35.13 -6.22
C GLN A 105 -9.03 -34.89 -6.44
N ASN A 106 -9.59 -33.85 -5.81
CA ASN A 106 -11.01 -33.52 -5.91
C ASN A 106 -11.29 -32.41 -6.92
N THR A 107 -10.26 -31.80 -7.51
CA THR A 107 -10.43 -30.75 -8.53
C THR A 107 -10.79 -31.40 -9.87
N PRO A 108 -11.99 -31.16 -10.41
CA PRO A 108 -12.38 -31.72 -11.69
C PRO A 108 -11.66 -31.02 -12.84
N TYR A 109 -11.47 -31.73 -13.95
CA TYR A 109 -11.04 -31.12 -15.20
C TYR A 109 -12.24 -30.56 -15.95
N LYS A 110 -12.07 -29.39 -16.56
CA LYS A 110 -13.01 -28.82 -17.52
C LYS A 110 -12.65 -29.33 -18.91
N ALA A 111 -13.61 -29.93 -19.62
CA ALA A 111 -13.43 -30.52 -20.94
C ALA A 111 -14.23 -29.73 -22.00
N GLU A 112 -13.56 -29.32 -23.08
CA GLU A 112 -14.16 -28.53 -24.17
C GLU A 112 -13.75 -29.11 -25.54
N VAL A 113 -14.58 -28.85 -26.56
CA VAL A 113 -14.26 -29.11 -27.97
C VAL A 113 -14.19 -27.77 -28.69
N GLU A 114 -13.03 -27.45 -29.23
CA GLU A 114 -12.86 -26.28 -30.10
C GLU A 114 -13.06 -26.68 -31.56
N THR A 115 -13.60 -25.78 -32.37
CA THR A 115 -13.92 -26.02 -33.79
C THR A 115 -13.38 -24.91 -34.67
N THR A 116 -12.83 -25.24 -35.84
CA THR A 116 -12.30 -24.22 -36.76
C THR A 116 -13.37 -23.59 -37.66
N ASN A 117 -14.36 -24.36 -38.13
CA ASN A 117 -15.37 -23.91 -39.10
C ASN A 117 -16.81 -24.16 -38.62
N GLY A 118 -17.02 -24.26 -37.31
CA GLY A 118 -18.33 -24.52 -36.70
C GLY A 118 -18.78 -25.99 -36.78
N LEU A 119 -20.07 -26.21 -36.53
CA LEU A 119 -20.69 -27.55 -36.39
C LEU A 119 -21.83 -27.81 -37.39
N GLN A 120 -22.15 -26.87 -38.28
CA GLN A 120 -23.27 -26.99 -39.23
C GLN A 120 -22.77 -26.79 -40.66
N PHE A 121 -23.14 -27.72 -41.54
CA PHE A 121 -22.76 -27.72 -42.94
C PHE A 121 -23.98 -27.86 -43.85
N LYS A 122 -23.77 -27.55 -45.13
CA LYS A 122 -24.80 -27.59 -46.16
C LYS A 122 -24.34 -28.41 -47.35
N ASN A 123 -25.23 -29.27 -47.86
CA ASN A 123 -25.02 -30.09 -49.06
C ASN A 123 -23.71 -30.90 -49.06
N GLY A 124 -23.27 -31.38 -47.89
CA GLY A 124 -22.05 -32.18 -47.73
C GLY A 124 -20.76 -31.45 -48.11
N LYS A 125 -20.74 -30.11 -48.06
CA LYS A 125 -19.57 -29.29 -48.41
C LYS A 125 -18.93 -28.66 -47.17
N GLY A 126 -17.59 -28.67 -47.16
CA GLY A 126 -16.77 -28.08 -46.11
C GLY A 126 -16.22 -29.12 -45.12
N SER A 127 -15.36 -28.67 -44.23
CA SER A 127 -14.79 -29.47 -43.16
C SER A 127 -14.52 -28.61 -41.93
N THR A 128 -14.48 -29.22 -40.75
CA THR A 128 -14.07 -28.59 -39.48
C THR A 128 -13.03 -29.45 -38.80
N THR A 129 -12.08 -28.81 -38.11
CA THR A 129 -11.18 -29.53 -37.21
C THR A 129 -11.74 -29.43 -35.80
N LEU A 130 -11.90 -30.57 -35.14
CA LEU A 130 -12.30 -30.68 -33.74
C LEU A 130 -11.06 -30.90 -32.90
N THR A 131 -10.80 -29.99 -31.96
CA THR A 131 -9.66 -30.06 -31.03
C THR A 131 -10.17 -30.33 -29.62
N ALA A 132 -9.72 -31.43 -29.02
CA ALA A 132 -10.02 -31.78 -27.63
C ALA A 132 -9.14 -30.96 -26.67
N ARG A 133 -9.77 -30.20 -25.77
CA ARG A 133 -9.07 -29.36 -24.78
C ARG A 133 -9.52 -29.68 -23.37
N ILE A 134 -8.58 -29.88 -22.45
CA ILE A 134 -8.86 -30.05 -21.02
C ILE A 134 -8.09 -29.01 -20.20
N TYR A 135 -8.70 -28.55 -19.12
CA TYR A 135 -8.14 -27.57 -18.19
C TYR A 135 -8.31 -28.06 -16.76
N PHE A 136 -7.27 -27.97 -15.94
CA PHE A 136 -7.33 -28.39 -14.55
C PHE A 136 -8.04 -27.33 -13.70
N GLY A 137 -9.18 -27.67 -13.10
CA GLY A 137 -9.97 -26.73 -12.30
C GLY A 137 -10.36 -25.47 -13.09
N SER A 138 -9.99 -24.30 -12.57
CA SER A 138 -10.24 -22.98 -13.17
C SER A 138 -9.04 -22.42 -13.93
N ASP A 139 -7.98 -23.21 -14.16
CA ASP A 139 -6.79 -22.73 -14.86
C ASP A 139 -7.10 -22.37 -16.32
N SER A 140 -6.47 -21.28 -16.79
CA SER A 140 -6.53 -20.85 -18.18
C SER A 140 -5.49 -21.54 -19.06
N SER A 141 -4.53 -22.26 -18.46
CA SER A 141 -3.52 -23.04 -19.17
C SER A 141 -4.07 -24.43 -19.50
N GLU A 142 -4.00 -24.82 -20.78
CA GLU A 142 -4.41 -26.15 -21.22
C GLU A 142 -3.54 -27.24 -20.58
N THR A 143 -4.18 -28.26 -20.03
CA THR A 143 -3.51 -29.49 -19.62
C THR A 143 -3.45 -30.45 -20.80
N LYS A 144 -2.26 -30.97 -21.11
CA LYS A 144 -2.11 -32.03 -22.11
C LYS A 144 -2.45 -33.37 -21.49
N ALA A 145 -3.40 -34.09 -22.07
CA ALA A 145 -3.72 -35.45 -21.66
C ALA A 145 -2.63 -36.43 -22.11
N ASP A 146 -2.50 -37.55 -21.41
CA ASP A 146 -1.62 -38.65 -21.82
C ASP A 146 -2.17 -39.36 -23.07
N SER A 147 -3.50 -39.39 -23.21
CA SER A 147 -4.17 -39.90 -24.41
C SER A 147 -5.54 -39.27 -24.64
N TYR A 148 -5.93 -39.27 -25.91
CA TYR A 148 -7.24 -38.82 -26.40
C TYR A 148 -7.85 -39.92 -27.26
N GLU A 149 -9.15 -40.17 -27.10
CA GLU A 149 -9.91 -41.11 -27.93
C GLU A 149 -11.14 -40.38 -28.50
N TRP A 150 -11.23 -40.25 -29.82
CA TRP A 150 -12.40 -39.70 -30.52
C TRP A 150 -13.32 -40.81 -30.99
N ARG A 151 -14.63 -40.64 -30.77
CA ARG A 151 -15.68 -41.54 -31.23
C ARG A 151 -16.71 -40.79 -32.07
N LYS A 152 -17.10 -41.35 -33.21
CA LYS A 152 -18.25 -40.94 -34.01
C LYS A 152 -19.41 -41.90 -33.73
N ASP A 153 -20.51 -41.38 -33.21
CA ASP A 153 -21.72 -42.15 -32.86
C ASP A 153 -21.40 -43.41 -32.04
N GLY A 154 -20.49 -43.27 -31.07
CA GLY A 154 -20.03 -44.35 -30.20
C GLY A 154 -18.91 -45.24 -30.76
N THR A 155 -18.59 -45.14 -32.05
CA THR A 155 -17.52 -45.93 -32.70
C THR A 155 -16.20 -45.16 -32.67
N LEU A 156 -15.10 -45.80 -32.24
CA LEU A 156 -13.77 -45.18 -32.21
C LEU A 156 -13.31 -44.81 -33.63
N VAL A 157 -12.88 -43.56 -33.81
CA VAL A 157 -12.40 -43.03 -35.10
C VAL A 157 -10.95 -42.60 -35.07
N ALA A 158 -10.42 -42.13 -33.93
CA ALA A 158 -9.01 -41.74 -33.84
C ALA A 158 -8.52 -41.68 -32.38
N ASN A 159 -7.21 -41.80 -32.18
CA ASN A 159 -6.54 -41.66 -30.88
C ASN A 159 -5.55 -40.49 -30.88
N VAL A 160 -6.05 -39.29 -31.15
CA VAL A 160 -5.27 -38.05 -31.31
C VAL A 160 -6.03 -36.89 -30.69
N GLN A 161 -5.33 -35.80 -30.35
CA GLN A 161 -5.96 -34.61 -29.78
C GLN A 161 -6.92 -33.92 -30.78
N GLU A 162 -6.54 -33.92 -32.06
CA GLU A 162 -7.25 -33.19 -33.12
C GLU A 162 -7.68 -34.13 -34.24
N ILE A 163 -8.93 -33.98 -34.70
CA ILE A 163 -9.44 -34.69 -35.86
C ILE A 163 -10.04 -33.72 -36.87
N THR A 164 -9.89 -34.03 -38.16
CA THR A 164 -10.61 -33.32 -39.23
C THR A 164 -11.86 -34.09 -39.60
N VAL A 165 -13.00 -33.42 -39.57
CA VAL A 165 -14.30 -33.96 -39.96
C VAL A 165 -14.73 -33.30 -41.27
N ASP A 166 -14.89 -34.12 -42.31
CA ASP A 166 -15.45 -33.68 -43.60
C ASP A 166 -16.98 -33.80 -43.59
N ALA A 167 -17.67 -32.75 -44.02
CA ALA A 167 -19.13 -32.70 -44.06
C ALA A 167 -19.75 -33.76 -44.99
N SER A 168 -19.03 -34.19 -46.03
CA SER A 168 -19.50 -35.25 -46.95
C SER A 168 -19.67 -36.61 -46.27
N GLY A 169 -18.99 -36.83 -45.14
CA GLY A 169 -19.13 -38.05 -44.33
C GLY A 169 -20.26 -38.02 -43.31
N ILE A 170 -21.12 -36.99 -43.32
CA ILE A 170 -22.20 -36.78 -42.34
C ILE A 170 -23.56 -36.85 -43.04
N ASP A 171 -24.33 -37.90 -42.73
CA ASP A 171 -25.71 -38.07 -43.19
C ASP A 171 -26.68 -37.48 -42.16
N GLY A 172 -27.18 -36.26 -42.42
CA GLY A 172 -28.06 -35.52 -41.53
C GLY A 172 -27.38 -35.01 -40.25
N LYS A 173 -26.99 -35.90 -39.33
CA LYS A 173 -26.28 -35.57 -38.09
C LYS A 173 -25.33 -36.69 -37.64
N ALA A 174 -24.24 -36.33 -36.98
CA ALA A 174 -23.37 -37.28 -36.27
C ALA A 174 -22.81 -36.65 -34.98
N VAL A 175 -22.67 -37.45 -33.94
CA VAL A 175 -22.10 -37.03 -32.65
C VAL A 175 -20.63 -37.42 -32.58
N TYR A 176 -19.76 -36.44 -32.40
CA TYR A 176 -18.35 -36.65 -32.10
C TYR A 176 -18.10 -36.41 -30.62
N ALA A 177 -17.67 -37.44 -29.91
CA ALA A 177 -17.30 -37.36 -28.50
C ALA A 177 -15.82 -37.71 -28.34
N TYR A 178 -15.13 -36.98 -27.48
CA TYR A 178 -13.77 -37.37 -27.08
C TYR A 178 -13.72 -37.76 -25.61
N LYS A 179 -12.70 -38.56 -25.31
CA LYS A 179 -12.31 -38.96 -23.97
C LYS A 179 -10.84 -38.63 -23.78
N ALA A 180 -10.49 -37.94 -22.70
CA ALA A 180 -9.11 -37.61 -22.33
C ALA A 180 -8.71 -38.33 -21.04
N THR A 181 -7.50 -38.92 -21.04
CA THR A 181 -6.95 -39.69 -19.92
C THR A 181 -5.68 -39.03 -19.40
N VAL A 182 -5.58 -38.81 -18.09
CA VAL A 182 -4.37 -38.32 -17.39
C VAL A 182 -4.12 -39.25 -16.20
N ASN A 183 -2.89 -39.71 -16.02
CA ASN A 183 -2.48 -40.65 -14.97
C ASN A 183 -3.39 -41.89 -14.92
N GLU A 184 -3.63 -42.51 -16.08
CA GLU A 184 -4.51 -43.69 -16.26
C GLU A 184 -5.99 -43.48 -15.89
N LYS A 185 -6.39 -42.26 -15.49
CA LYS A 185 -7.77 -41.90 -15.15
C LYS A 185 -8.41 -41.07 -16.25
N VAL A 186 -9.67 -41.37 -16.54
CA VAL A 186 -10.49 -40.55 -17.45
C VAL A 186 -10.83 -39.24 -16.75
N VAL A 187 -10.33 -38.13 -17.28
CA VAL A 187 -10.46 -36.81 -16.65
C VAL A 187 -11.37 -35.87 -17.43
N GLY A 188 -11.50 -36.04 -18.74
CA GLY A 188 -12.33 -35.19 -19.59
C GLY A 188 -13.18 -35.99 -20.57
N ASN A 189 -14.44 -35.59 -20.71
CA ASN A 189 -15.34 -36.06 -21.76
C ASN A 189 -16.19 -34.87 -22.24
N ALA A 190 -16.19 -34.62 -23.53
CA ALA A 190 -17.11 -33.69 -24.15
C ALA A 190 -17.52 -34.20 -25.53
N SER A 191 -18.69 -33.76 -25.98
CA SER A 191 -19.25 -34.15 -27.28
C SER A 191 -19.87 -32.96 -28.00
N VAL A 192 -19.75 -32.97 -29.32
CA VAL A 192 -20.42 -32.03 -30.22
C VAL A 192 -21.25 -32.80 -31.25
N THR A 193 -22.40 -32.25 -31.62
CA THR A 193 -23.19 -32.77 -32.73
C THR A 193 -22.90 -31.94 -33.97
N ILE A 194 -22.48 -32.61 -35.04
CA ILE A 194 -22.34 -31.98 -36.35
C ILE A 194 -23.58 -32.30 -37.18
N THR A 195 -24.15 -31.28 -37.82
CA THR A 195 -25.29 -31.44 -38.74
C THR A 195 -24.91 -31.07 -40.16
N ASN A 196 -25.45 -31.81 -41.13
CA ASN A 196 -25.34 -31.51 -42.55
C ASN A 196 -26.76 -31.43 -43.14
N VAL A 197 -27.16 -30.24 -43.58
CA VAL A 197 -28.49 -29.98 -44.14
C VAL A 197 -28.40 -30.03 -45.65
N ASN A 198 -29.21 -30.90 -46.27
CA ASN A 198 -29.33 -30.96 -47.72
C ASN A 198 -30.51 -30.10 -48.16
N ASP A 199 -30.29 -29.19 -49.11
CA ASP A 199 -31.38 -28.70 -49.94
C ASP A 199 -31.91 -29.93 -50.70
N GLY A 200 -33.22 -30.20 -50.62
CA GLY A 200 -33.81 -31.36 -51.29
C GLY A 200 -33.42 -31.43 -52.78
N GLU A 201 -33.54 -32.63 -53.38
CA GLU A 201 -33.35 -32.77 -54.83
C GLU A 201 -34.22 -31.73 -55.56
N ASN A 202 -33.63 -31.01 -56.52
CA ASN A 202 -34.42 -30.20 -57.45
C ASN A 202 -35.48 -31.13 -58.08
N GLY A 203 -36.75 -30.73 -58.01
CA GLY A 203 -37.83 -31.49 -58.63
C GLY A 203 -37.52 -31.74 -60.11
N ALA A 204 -37.81 -32.95 -60.59
CA ALA A 204 -37.58 -33.31 -61.98
C ALA A 204 -38.25 -32.30 -62.93
N ASP A 205 -37.50 -31.80 -63.90
CA ASP A 205 -38.06 -30.98 -64.99
C ASP A 205 -39.15 -31.78 -65.69
N GLY A 206 -40.35 -31.17 -65.82
CA GLY A 206 -41.48 -31.80 -66.47
C GLY A 206 -41.18 -32.12 -67.93
N THR A 207 -41.50 -33.34 -68.37
CA THR A 207 -41.37 -33.76 -69.77
C THR A 207 -42.30 -32.95 -70.68
N ASN A 208 -41.77 -32.40 -71.77
CA ASN A 208 -42.55 -31.73 -72.82
C ASN A 208 -43.59 -32.69 -73.43
N GLY A 209 -44.87 -32.31 -73.37
CA GLY A 209 -45.96 -33.03 -74.02
C GLY A 209 -46.04 -32.75 -75.53
N THR A 210 -46.35 -33.77 -76.31
CA THR A 210 -46.58 -33.75 -77.76
C THR A 210 -47.86 -33.00 -78.15
N ASP A 211 -47.84 -32.37 -79.33
CA ASP A 211 -48.90 -31.55 -79.97
C ASP A 211 -50.34 -31.88 -79.54
N GLY A 212 -50.81 -31.09 -78.58
CA GLY A 212 -52.20 -30.97 -78.19
C GLY A 212 -52.53 -29.50 -78.01
N ARG A 213 -53.71 -29.09 -78.47
CA ARG A 213 -54.43 -27.85 -78.13
C ARG A 213 -53.53 -26.70 -77.63
N SER A 214 -53.05 -25.87 -78.56
CA SER A 214 -52.16 -24.76 -78.21
C SER A 214 -52.94 -23.64 -77.54
N VAL A 215 -52.38 -23.13 -76.44
CA VAL A 215 -52.85 -21.91 -75.79
C VAL A 215 -52.46 -20.72 -76.65
N THR A 216 -53.43 -19.91 -77.06
CA THR A 216 -53.24 -18.67 -77.84
C THR A 216 -53.33 -17.42 -76.97
N GLY A 217 -53.82 -17.53 -75.73
CA GLY A 217 -53.82 -16.45 -74.76
C GLY A 217 -54.12 -16.94 -73.34
N ILE A 218 -53.53 -16.30 -72.35
CA ILE A 218 -53.85 -16.50 -70.94
C ILE A 218 -54.08 -15.12 -70.34
N GLU A 219 -55.24 -14.93 -69.73
CA GLU A 219 -55.57 -13.73 -68.97
C GLU A 219 -55.91 -14.13 -67.54
N GLN A 220 -55.63 -13.26 -66.58
CA GLN A 220 -55.95 -13.48 -65.17
C GLN A 220 -56.60 -12.25 -64.56
N LYS A 221 -57.63 -12.48 -63.74
CA LYS A 221 -58.30 -11.46 -62.92
C LYS A 221 -58.45 -11.97 -61.49
N TYR A 222 -58.75 -11.07 -60.56
CA TYR A 222 -58.77 -11.30 -59.13
C TYR A 222 -60.05 -10.80 -58.49
N GLN A 223 -60.52 -11.50 -57.45
CA GLN A 223 -61.66 -11.10 -56.65
C GLN A 223 -61.38 -11.42 -55.19
N LEU A 224 -61.90 -10.59 -54.28
CA LEU A 224 -61.89 -10.88 -52.85
C LEU A 224 -63.27 -11.36 -52.40
N THR A 225 -63.30 -12.33 -51.49
CA THR A 225 -64.52 -12.73 -50.78
C THR A 225 -64.30 -12.68 -49.27
N GLN A 226 -65.42 -12.58 -48.55
CA GLN A 226 -65.44 -12.61 -47.09
C GLN A 226 -65.40 -14.04 -46.54
N THR A 227 -65.91 -15.00 -47.30
CA THR A 227 -65.96 -16.44 -46.98
C THR A 227 -65.08 -17.25 -47.93
N ASP A 228 -64.75 -18.48 -47.55
CA ASP A 228 -63.98 -19.46 -48.32
C ASP A 228 -64.76 -20.13 -49.47
N ALA A 229 -66.01 -19.71 -49.69
CA ALA A 229 -66.81 -20.20 -50.81
C ALA A 229 -66.24 -19.72 -52.15
N THR A 230 -66.04 -20.66 -53.08
CA THR A 230 -65.56 -20.36 -54.43
C THR A 230 -66.53 -19.42 -55.17
N PRO A 231 -66.07 -18.28 -55.71
CA PRO A 231 -66.90 -17.38 -56.51
C PRO A 231 -67.51 -18.09 -57.72
N ALA A 232 -68.80 -17.88 -57.95
CA ALA A 232 -69.52 -18.42 -59.11
C ALA A 232 -69.68 -17.40 -60.26
N ASN A 233 -69.08 -16.21 -60.13
CA ASN A 233 -69.17 -15.13 -61.10
C ASN A 233 -68.44 -15.50 -62.41
N PRO A 234 -69.09 -15.39 -63.59
CA PRO A 234 -68.43 -15.66 -64.87
C PRO A 234 -67.31 -14.63 -65.13
N TRP A 235 -66.38 -14.94 -66.04
CA TRP A 235 -65.22 -14.10 -66.36
C TRP A 235 -65.56 -12.64 -66.74
N GLU A 236 -66.69 -12.44 -67.40
CA GLU A 236 -67.17 -11.14 -67.88
C GLU A 236 -67.68 -10.25 -66.75
N ASP A 237 -67.88 -10.79 -65.54
CA ASP A 237 -68.37 -10.06 -64.38
C ASP A 237 -67.36 -9.00 -63.90
N GLU A 238 -67.85 -7.82 -63.57
CA GLU A 238 -67.06 -6.66 -63.16
C GLU A 238 -66.43 -6.82 -61.76
N VAL A 239 -66.89 -7.79 -60.96
CA VAL A 239 -66.27 -8.11 -59.66
C VAL A 239 -64.83 -8.62 -59.80
N TRP A 240 -64.47 -9.15 -60.98
CA TRP A 240 -63.12 -9.61 -61.30
C TRP A 240 -62.24 -8.44 -61.77
N GLN A 241 -61.22 -8.10 -60.97
CA GLN A 241 -60.28 -7.01 -61.19
C GLN A 241 -59.01 -7.47 -61.91
N THR A 242 -58.45 -6.66 -62.81
CA THR A 242 -57.22 -7.00 -63.56
C THR A 242 -55.93 -6.83 -62.73
N SER A 243 -55.98 -6.10 -61.62
CA SER A 243 -54.89 -5.99 -60.65
C SER A 243 -55.25 -6.73 -59.36
N GLN A 244 -54.24 -7.26 -58.68
CA GLN A 244 -54.42 -7.97 -57.42
C GLN A 244 -54.86 -6.97 -56.32
N PRO A 245 -56.07 -7.10 -55.74
CA PRO A 245 -56.51 -6.25 -54.65
C PRO A 245 -55.84 -6.62 -53.32
N LYS A 246 -55.71 -5.65 -52.42
CA LYS A 246 -55.15 -5.86 -51.07
C LYS A 246 -56.21 -6.52 -50.17
N MET A 247 -55.89 -7.69 -49.64
CA MET A 247 -56.73 -8.39 -48.65
C MET A 247 -56.89 -7.56 -47.36
N THR A 248 -57.99 -7.76 -46.65
CA THR A 248 -58.26 -7.14 -45.35
C THR A 248 -58.86 -8.16 -44.38
N ALA A 249 -58.98 -7.78 -43.10
CA ALA A 249 -59.65 -8.61 -42.10
C ALA A 249 -61.13 -8.92 -42.44
N THR A 250 -61.79 -8.10 -43.28
CA THR A 250 -63.16 -8.36 -43.77
C THR A 250 -63.14 -9.19 -45.06
N ASN A 251 -62.28 -8.83 -46.01
CA ASN A 251 -62.14 -9.49 -47.31
C ASN A 251 -60.92 -10.42 -47.28
N LYS A 252 -61.13 -11.59 -46.67
CA LYS A 252 -60.05 -12.49 -46.25
C LYS A 252 -59.51 -13.40 -47.35
N TYR A 253 -60.31 -13.73 -48.36
CA TYR A 253 -59.96 -14.76 -49.33
C TYR A 253 -59.73 -14.11 -50.70
N LEU A 254 -58.51 -14.25 -51.21
CA LEU A 254 -58.15 -13.81 -52.55
C LEU A 254 -58.31 -14.98 -53.52
N TRP A 255 -59.15 -14.76 -54.53
CA TRP A 255 -59.37 -15.68 -55.64
C TRP A 255 -58.80 -15.09 -56.91
N SER A 256 -58.38 -15.96 -57.82
CA SER A 256 -58.13 -15.60 -59.21
C SER A 256 -58.99 -16.44 -60.13
N ILE A 257 -59.51 -15.82 -61.19
CA ILE A 257 -60.02 -16.52 -62.35
C ILE A 257 -58.98 -16.41 -63.46
N THR A 258 -58.68 -17.52 -64.13
CA THR A 258 -57.75 -17.60 -65.26
C THR A 258 -58.50 -18.07 -66.49
N ARG A 259 -58.54 -17.24 -67.55
CA ARG A 259 -59.11 -17.59 -68.84
C ARG A 259 -57.99 -18.00 -69.77
N THR A 260 -58.04 -19.25 -70.20
CA THR A 260 -57.15 -19.80 -71.21
C THR A 260 -57.89 -19.84 -72.54
N THR A 261 -57.35 -19.17 -73.56
CA THR A 261 -57.84 -19.20 -74.93
C THR A 261 -57.04 -20.23 -75.71
N PHE A 262 -57.72 -21.10 -76.45
CA PHE A 262 -57.11 -22.17 -77.25
C PHE A 262 -57.32 -21.94 -78.74
N ASN A 263 -56.43 -22.53 -79.55
CA ASN A 263 -56.59 -22.55 -81.00
C ASN A 263 -57.69 -23.52 -81.51
N GLN A 264 -58.28 -24.35 -80.65
CA GLN A 264 -59.31 -25.35 -81.01
C GLN A 264 -60.43 -25.43 -79.96
N ALA A 265 -61.67 -25.68 -80.42
CA ALA A 265 -62.89 -25.63 -79.59
C ALA A 265 -62.94 -26.69 -78.45
N PRO A 266 -63.64 -26.43 -77.32
CA PRO A 266 -64.06 -25.11 -76.83
C PRO A 266 -62.90 -24.11 -76.74
N LEU A 267 -63.11 -22.92 -77.31
CA LEU A 267 -62.04 -21.93 -77.52
C LEU A 267 -61.56 -21.26 -76.25
N THR A 268 -62.31 -21.38 -75.15
CA THR A 268 -61.97 -20.81 -73.85
C THR A 268 -62.19 -21.82 -72.74
N GLN A 269 -61.39 -21.71 -71.68
CA GLN A 269 -61.57 -22.39 -70.41
C GLN A 269 -61.28 -21.43 -69.28
N ASP A 270 -62.21 -21.33 -68.34
CA ASP A 270 -62.09 -20.48 -67.16
C ASP A 270 -61.89 -21.38 -65.93
N ILE A 271 -60.86 -21.08 -65.13
CA ILE A 271 -60.54 -21.81 -63.90
C ILE A 271 -60.44 -20.80 -62.76
N VAL A 272 -61.21 -21.02 -61.69
CA VAL A 272 -61.18 -20.22 -60.45
C VAL A 272 -60.38 -20.94 -59.38
N GLU A 273 -59.42 -20.26 -58.76
CA GLU A 273 -58.53 -20.81 -57.74
C GLU A 273 -58.35 -19.82 -56.58
N GLN A 274 -58.24 -20.33 -55.35
CA GLN A 274 -57.85 -19.52 -54.20
C GLN A 274 -56.33 -19.28 -54.23
N LYS A 275 -55.91 -18.03 -54.08
CA LYS A 275 -54.49 -17.64 -54.12
C LYS A 275 -53.92 -17.31 -52.74
N ALA A 276 -54.74 -16.77 -51.84
CA ALA A 276 -54.31 -16.48 -50.49
C ALA A 276 -55.50 -16.38 -49.52
N VAL A 277 -55.19 -16.61 -48.24
CA VAL A 277 -56.06 -16.32 -47.10
C VAL A 277 -55.35 -15.29 -46.23
N TYR A 278 -56.06 -14.26 -45.78
CA TYR A 278 -55.55 -13.28 -44.83
C TYR A 278 -55.22 -13.97 -43.50
N GLY A 279 -53.93 -14.10 -43.20
CA GLY A 279 -53.44 -14.60 -41.92
C GLY A 279 -53.24 -13.47 -40.92
N ASP A 280 -53.75 -13.63 -39.70
CA ASP A 280 -53.39 -12.77 -38.58
C ASP A 280 -51.90 -12.98 -38.30
N SER A 281 -51.10 -11.91 -38.33
CA SER A 281 -49.66 -11.99 -38.09
C SER A 281 -49.44 -12.40 -36.64
N GLY A 282 -48.71 -13.50 -36.39
CA GLY A 282 -48.35 -13.91 -35.03
C GLY A 282 -47.51 -12.84 -34.34
N GLU A 283 -47.65 -12.71 -33.01
CA GLU A 283 -46.88 -11.73 -32.24
C GLU A 283 -45.38 -12.02 -32.32
N ASN A 284 -44.57 -10.97 -32.43
CA ASN A 284 -43.12 -11.07 -32.30
C ASN A 284 -42.75 -11.65 -30.93
N GLY A 285 -41.71 -12.50 -30.89
CA GLY A 285 -41.13 -12.93 -29.62
C GLY A 285 -40.61 -11.74 -28.80
N SER A 286 -40.67 -11.85 -27.47
CA SER A 286 -40.15 -10.82 -26.56
C SER A 286 -38.63 -10.72 -26.65
N ASP A 287 -38.11 -9.49 -26.76
CA ASP A 287 -36.68 -9.22 -26.61
C ASP A 287 -36.18 -9.68 -25.23
N GLY A 288 -34.92 -10.12 -25.14
CA GLY A 288 -34.31 -10.57 -23.89
C GLY A 288 -34.08 -9.43 -22.88
N ASP A 289 -34.16 -9.75 -21.59
CA ASP A 289 -33.97 -8.77 -20.52
C ASP A 289 -32.55 -8.14 -20.54
N PRO A 290 -32.43 -6.80 -20.43
CA PRO A 290 -31.14 -6.12 -20.47
C PRO A 290 -30.35 -6.33 -19.18
N GLY A 291 -29.10 -6.79 -19.28
CA GLY A 291 -28.23 -7.01 -18.10
C GLY A 291 -27.81 -5.74 -17.34
N LYS A 292 -27.92 -4.55 -17.96
CA LYS A 292 -27.63 -3.25 -17.32
C LYS A 292 -28.61 -2.17 -17.78
N ILE A 293 -29.04 -1.35 -16.83
CA ILE A 293 -29.94 -0.20 -17.05
C ILE A 293 -29.28 1.08 -16.51
N VAL A 294 -29.37 2.18 -17.25
CA VAL A 294 -28.94 3.51 -16.83
C VAL A 294 -30.16 4.42 -16.80
N SER A 295 -30.55 4.90 -15.63
CA SER A 295 -31.78 5.69 -15.46
C SER A 295 -31.77 6.51 -14.17
N ASP A 296 -32.55 7.58 -14.15
CA ASP A 296 -32.83 8.45 -12.98
C ASP A 296 -34.01 7.95 -12.13
N LYS A 297 -34.58 6.80 -12.50
CA LYS A 297 -35.66 6.11 -11.80
C LYS A 297 -35.30 4.64 -11.65
N GLU A 298 -35.82 4.03 -10.59
CA GLU A 298 -35.63 2.61 -10.33
C GLU A 298 -36.20 1.77 -11.50
N PRO A 299 -35.46 0.75 -12.00
CA PRO A 299 -35.97 -0.19 -12.98
C PRO A 299 -37.25 -0.89 -12.52
N THR A 300 -38.25 -0.96 -13.40
CA THR A 300 -39.53 -1.62 -13.13
C THR A 300 -39.40 -3.14 -13.15
N THR A 301 -38.51 -3.69 -13.97
CA THR A 301 -38.16 -5.11 -13.99
C THR A 301 -36.91 -5.34 -13.12
N LYS A 302 -36.99 -6.31 -12.22
CA LYS A 302 -35.89 -6.70 -11.33
C LYS A 302 -35.66 -8.19 -11.39
N PHE A 303 -34.44 -8.59 -11.67
CA PHE A 303 -33.99 -9.98 -11.62
C PHE A 303 -32.60 -10.02 -11.00
N VAL A 304 -32.24 -11.17 -10.41
CA VAL A 304 -30.94 -11.33 -9.76
C VAL A 304 -29.82 -11.08 -10.77
N GLY A 305 -28.90 -10.17 -10.44
CA GLY A 305 -27.80 -9.78 -11.33
C GLY A 305 -28.07 -8.58 -12.23
N LEU A 306 -29.30 -8.03 -12.24
CA LEU A 306 -29.57 -6.77 -12.91
C LEU A 306 -28.68 -5.67 -12.34
N THR A 307 -27.91 -4.99 -13.21
CA THR A 307 -27.10 -3.83 -12.83
C THR A 307 -27.85 -2.54 -13.13
N TRP A 308 -27.89 -1.61 -12.18
CA TRP A 308 -28.46 -0.28 -12.35
C TRP A 308 -27.42 0.80 -12.07
N LYS A 309 -27.17 1.66 -13.05
CA LYS A 309 -26.44 2.91 -12.86
C LYS A 309 -27.44 4.04 -12.65
N TYR A 310 -27.48 4.58 -11.44
CA TYR A 310 -28.35 5.70 -11.13
C TYR A 310 -27.80 7.00 -11.71
N SER A 311 -28.52 7.60 -12.68
CA SER A 311 -28.11 8.83 -13.35
C SER A 311 -28.70 10.10 -12.73
N GLY A 312 -29.41 9.99 -11.60
CA GLY A 312 -29.94 11.15 -10.87
C GLY A 312 -28.85 11.88 -10.08
N ILE A 313 -29.10 13.15 -9.80
CA ILE A 313 -28.17 14.06 -9.11
C ILE A 313 -28.45 14.22 -7.60
N THR A 314 -29.56 13.69 -7.11
CA THR A 314 -29.97 13.69 -5.70
C THR A 314 -30.26 12.26 -5.25
N ALA A 315 -30.01 11.93 -3.98
CA ALA A 315 -30.32 10.60 -3.47
C ALA A 315 -31.83 10.32 -3.46
N ILE A 316 -32.21 9.07 -3.69
CA ILE A 316 -33.60 8.58 -3.63
C ILE A 316 -33.67 7.29 -2.82
N ASP A 317 -34.83 6.98 -2.25
CA ASP A 317 -35.09 5.67 -1.68
C ASP A 317 -35.73 4.78 -2.75
N ALA A 318 -35.10 3.65 -3.03
CA ALA A 318 -35.69 2.62 -3.88
C ALA A 318 -36.85 1.91 -3.17
N SER A 319 -37.67 1.18 -3.91
CA SER A 319 -38.85 0.49 -3.38
C SER A 319 -38.55 -0.63 -2.36
N ASP A 320 -37.29 -1.07 -2.27
CA ASP A 320 -36.79 -1.98 -1.22
C ASP A 320 -36.33 -1.25 0.06
N GLY A 321 -36.37 0.09 0.08
CA GLY A 321 -35.87 0.93 1.17
C GLY A 321 -34.37 1.22 1.10
N THR A 322 -33.66 0.78 0.06
CA THR A 322 -32.25 1.11 -0.13
C THR A 322 -32.11 2.57 -0.56
N ASN A 323 -31.26 3.32 0.14
CA ASN A 323 -30.95 4.68 -0.24
C ASN A 323 -29.92 4.70 -1.39
N ILE A 324 -30.37 5.10 -2.58
CA ILE A 324 -29.62 5.12 -3.83
C ILE A 324 -28.93 6.48 -3.99
N GLN A 325 -27.60 6.45 -3.96
CA GLN A 325 -26.74 7.61 -4.13
C GLN A 325 -26.56 8.01 -5.61
N PRO A 326 -26.48 9.32 -5.92
CA PRO A 326 -26.16 9.85 -7.25
C PRO A 326 -24.95 9.19 -7.91
N ASN A 327 -25.01 9.00 -9.23
CA ASN A 327 -23.90 8.50 -10.07
C ASN A 327 -23.26 7.16 -9.60
N THR A 328 -23.98 6.37 -8.81
CA THR A 328 -23.48 5.11 -8.23
C THR A 328 -24.09 3.90 -8.97
N GLU A 329 -23.30 2.83 -9.11
CA GLU A 329 -23.77 1.57 -9.69
C GLU A 329 -24.17 0.58 -8.59
N TYR A 330 -25.30 -0.09 -8.81
CA TYR A 330 -25.87 -1.09 -7.92
C TYR A 330 -26.18 -2.37 -8.71
N TYR A 331 -26.26 -3.50 -8.03
CA TYR A 331 -26.82 -4.73 -8.57
C TYR A 331 -27.96 -5.24 -7.69
N TRP A 332 -28.97 -5.86 -8.30
CA TRP A 332 -30.07 -6.47 -7.59
C TRP A 332 -29.68 -7.89 -7.12
N ASN A 333 -29.70 -8.13 -5.81
CA ASN A 333 -29.36 -9.45 -5.25
C ASN A 333 -30.55 -10.40 -5.09
N GLY A 334 -31.74 -9.99 -5.55
CA GLY A 334 -33.00 -10.73 -5.36
C GLY A 334 -33.89 -10.17 -4.24
N LYS A 335 -33.33 -9.35 -3.35
CA LYS A 335 -34.06 -8.75 -2.22
C LYS A 335 -33.86 -7.24 -2.13
N ASN A 336 -32.61 -6.79 -2.21
CA ASN A 336 -32.22 -5.40 -2.11
C ASN A 336 -31.26 -5.01 -3.24
N TRP A 337 -31.20 -3.71 -3.54
CA TRP A 337 -30.09 -3.10 -4.25
C TRP A 337 -28.84 -3.12 -3.39
N VAL A 338 -27.75 -3.58 -3.99
CA VAL A 338 -26.43 -3.62 -3.34
C VAL A 338 -25.48 -2.79 -4.17
N ILE A 339 -24.70 -1.91 -3.52
CA ILE A 339 -23.68 -1.12 -4.20
C ILE A 339 -22.71 -2.08 -4.91
N ASN A 340 -22.43 -1.82 -6.17
CA ASN A 340 -21.39 -2.51 -6.92
C ASN A 340 -20.02 -2.01 -6.45
N LEU A 341 -19.60 -2.51 -5.29
CA LEU A 341 -18.37 -2.11 -4.61
C LEU A 341 -17.14 -2.70 -5.32
N ILE A 342 -16.17 -1.86 -5.64
CA ILE A 342 -14.83 -2.32 -6.02
C ILE A 342 -14.06 -2.64 -4.73
N ASN A 343 -13.79 -3.93 -4.48
CA ASN A 343 -12.92 -4.33 -3.37
C ASN A 343 -11.48 -3.88 -3.66
N ALA A 344 -10.94 -3.04 -2.78
CA ALA A 344 -9.67 -2.32 -2.96
C ALA A 344 -8.40 -3.19 -2.94
N GLN A 345 -8.52 -4.51 -2.73
CA GLN A 345 -7.39 -5.44 -2.59
C GLN A 345 -6.40 -5.40 -3.78
N ASN A 346 -6.81 -4.98 -4.98
CA ASN A 346 -5.98 -4.94 -6.19
C ASN A 346 -6.13 -3.65 -7.02
N ILE A 347 -6.38 -2.49 -6.41
CA ILE A 347 -6.46 -1.23 -7.17
C ILE A 347 -5.06 -0.78 -7.60
N ILE A 348 -4.82 -0.71 -8.91
CA ILE A 348 -3.63 -0.12 -9.53
C ILE A 348 -4.06 1.17 -10.22
N THR A 349 -3.53 2.32 -9.76
CA THR A 349 -3.82 3.63 -10.36
C THR A 349 -2.57 4.51 -10.37
N ASP A 350 -2.45 5.37 -11.38
CA ASP A 350 -1.38 6.37 -11.49
C ASP A 350 -1.62 7.55 -10.54
N THR A 351 -2.88 7.93 -10.32
CA THR A 351 -3.25 9.03 -9.42
C THR A 351 -4.61 8.73 -8.77
N LEU A 352 -4.74 9.06 -7.49
CA LEU A 352 -5.97 8.91 -6.73
C LEU A 352 -6.36 10.27 -6.13
N THR A 353 -7.13 11.06 -6.87
CA THR A 353 -7.39 12.48 -6.57
C THR A 353 -8.68 12.75 -5.78
N ALA A 354 -9.55 11.75 -5.63
CA ALA A 354 -10.90 11.90 -5.07
C ALA A 354 -11.10 11.05 -3.81
N LEU A 355 -10.18 11.14 -2.85
CA LEU A 355 -10.35 10.55 -1.53
C LEU A 355 -10.90 11.62 -0.58
N GLY A 356 -11.94 11.27 0.17
CA GLY A 356 -12.32 11.99 1.39
C GLY A 356 -11.35 11.67 2.52
N ASP A 357 -11.86 11.46 3.73
CA ASP A 357 -11.03 11.00 4.85
C ASP A 357 -10.50 9.59 4.59
N VAL A 358 -9.18 9.44 4.59
CA VAL A 358 -8.51 8.15 4.40
C VAL A 358 -8.21 7.54 5.76
N THR A 359 -9.07 6.63 6.22
CA THR A 359 -8.83 5.82 7.42
C THR A 359 -8.02 4.56 7.08
N ALA A 360 -6.92 4.72 6.33
CA ALA A 360 -6.06 3.60 5.97
C ALA A 360 -5.17 3.20 7.16
N GLY A 361 -5.10 1.90 7.47
CA GLY A 361 -4.19 1.39 8.50
C GLY A 361 -2.70 1.63 8.18
N SER A 362 -2.34 1.68 6.88
CA SER A 362 -0.99 2.02 6.44
C SER A 362 -0.92 2.57 5.03
N PHE A 363 -0.12 3.61 4.80
CA PHE A 363 0.30 4.13 3.49
C PHE A 363 1.80 3.86 3.31
N THR A 364 2.16 3.12 2.26
CA THR A 364 3.55 2.77 1.94
C THR A 364 3.86 3.15 0.50
N LEU A 365 4.84 4.04 0.31
CA LEU A 365 5.38 4.37 -1.01
C LEU A 365 6.39 3.30 -1.44
N LYS A 366 6.47 3.00 -2.74
CA LYS A 366 7.52 2.13 -3.29
C LYS A 366 8.89 2.83 -3.23
N LYS A 367 9.92 2.05 -2.94
CA LYS A 367 11.33 2.44 -2.69
C LYS A 367 11.93 3.34 -3.77
N GLY A 368 12.56 4.45 -3.35
CA GLY A 368 13.46 5.27 -4.16
C GLY A 368 13.88 6.55 -3.40
N ASP A 369 15.13 6.59 -2.94
CA ASP A 369 15.98 7.65 -2.32
C ASP A 369 15.39 8.75 -1.40
N THR A 370 14.08 8.95 -1.34
CA THR A 370 13.36 9.82 -0.41
C THR A 370 11.93 9.32 -0.30
N GLY A 371 11.48 9.02 0.92
CA GLY A 371 10.15 8.47 1.11
C GLY A 371 9.51 8.92 2.42
N MET A 372 8.19 8.77 2.45
CA MET A 372 7.36 8.96 3.62
C MET A 372 6.43 7.75 3.75
N SER A 373 6.35 7.19 4.95
CA SER A 373 5.42 6.11 5.26
C SER A 373 4.62 6.48 6.51
N VAL A 374 3.35 6.06 6.51
CA VAL A 374 2.47 6.17 7.67
C VAL A 374 1.98 4.77 7.97
N LYS A 375 2.36 4.23 9.13
CA LYS A 375 1.96 2.89 9.54
C LYS A 375 1.75 2.87 11.04
N ASP A 376 0.62 2.30 11.48
CA ASP A 376 0.29 2.11 12.90
C ASP A 376 0.40 3.43 13.71
N GLY A 377 -0.07 4.54 13.14
CA GLY A 377 -0.02 5.87 13.78
C GLY A 377 1.36 6.54 13.81
N THR A 378 2.40 5.89 13.30
CA THR A 378 3.74 6.46 13.19
C THR A 378 3.97 7.04 11.80
N VAL A 379 4.40 8.30 11.73
CA VAL A 379 4.88 8.92 10.48
C VAL A 379 6.39 8.79 10.43
N LYS A 380 6.91 8.23 9.35
CA LYS A 380 8.35 8.12 9.10
C LYS A 380 8.70 8.84 7.82
N SER A 381 9.77 9.62 7.82
CA SER A 381 10.38 10.14 6.60
C SER A 381 11.88 9.97 6.63
N TRP A 382 12.48 9.76 5.47
CA TRP A 382 13.91 9.52 5.33
C TRP A 382 14.44 10.07 4.00
N GLY A 383 15.73 10.33 3.97
CA GLY A 383 16.46 10.75 2.78
C GLY A 383 17.96 10.75 3.00
N VAL A 384 18.73 11.02 1.96
CA VAL A 384 20.18 11.13 2.04
C VAL A 384 20.57 12.60 2.13
N SER A 385 21.19 13.00 3.24
CA SER A 385 21.81 14.31 3.36
C SER A 385 23.18 14.29 2.70
N LYS A 386 23.39 15.17 1.72
CA LYS A 386 24.67 15.36 1.04
C LYS A 386 25.26 16.72 1.46
N LYS A 387 26.34 16.71 2.24
CA LYS A 387 27.02 17.95 2.66
C LYS A 387 28.48 17.98 2.21
N PRO A 388 29.00 19.12 1.70
CA PRO A 388 30.43 19.28 1.45
C PRO A 388 31.22 19.00 2.73
N ASP A 389 32.23 18.15 2.65
CA ASP A 389 33.09 17.85 3.79
C ASP A 389 34.40 18.63 3.70
N PRO A 390 34.67 19.59 4.62
CA PRO A 390 35.93 20.34 4.64
C PRO A 390 37.17 19.46 4.86
N SER A 391 37.03 18.26 5.43
CA SER A 391 38.11 17.31 5.66
C SER A 391 38.50 16.51 4.42
N VAL A 392 37.68 16.54 3.36
CA VAL A 392 37.94 15.85 2.08
C VAL A 392 37.86 16.87 0.94
N PRO A 393 38.98 17.34 0.36
CA PRO A 393 38.98 18.31 -0.73
C PRO A 393 38.17 17.81 -1.93
N GLY A 394 37.02 18.43 -2.20
CA GLY A 394 36.09 18.06 -3.29
C GLY A 394 35.12 16.91 -2.95
N GLY A 395 35.16 16.38 -1.73
CA GLY A 395 34.29 15.30 -1.25
C GLY A 395 32.98 15.79 -0.66
N TYR A 396 31.94 14.98 -0.81
CA TYR A 396 30.69 15.14 -0.08
C TYR A 396 30.57 14.00 0.93
N SER A 397 30.11 14.33 2.12
CA SER A 397 29.55 13.39 3.07
C SER A 397 28.14 13.03 2.64
N ASN A 398 27.84 11.73 2.55
CA ASN A 398 26.47 11.24 2.42
C ASN A 398 26.06 10.57 3.72
N THR A 399 24.97 11.02 4.33
CA THR A 399 24.43 10.39 5.54
C THR A 399 22.93 10.23 5.37
N SER A 400 22.45 8.98 5.43
CA SER A 400 21.01 8.75 5.54
C SER A 400 20.49 9.35 6.85
N VAL A 401 19.48 10.20 6.74
CA VAL A 401 18.77 10.80 7.86
C VAL A 401 17.33 10.33 7.84
N GLY A 402 16.77 10.13 9.02
CA GLY A 402 15.38 9.77 9.18
C GLY A 402 14.76 10.56 10.32
N ASN A 403 13.45 10.72 10.26
CA ASN A 403 12.69 11.21 11.40
C ASN A 403 11.41 10.40 11.56
N THR A 404 11.01 10.23 12.81
CA THR A 404 9.71 9.64 13.14
C THR A 404 8.92 10.59 14.02
N LEU A 405 7.62 10.70 13.74
CA LEU A 405 6.64 11.21 14.68
C LEU A 405 5.93 10.00 15.29
N ASP A 406 6.22 9.73 16.55
CA ASP A 406 5.68 8.61 17.30
C ASP A 406 5.12 9.11 18.63
N SER A 407 3.79 9.02 18.78
CA SER A 407 3.10 9.31 20.04
C SER A 407 3.42 10.70 20.61
N GLY A 408 3.55 11.70 19.72
CA GLY A 408 3.88 13.10 20.06
C GLY A 408 5.38 13.40 20.18
N ASN A 409 6.26 12.41 20.05
CA ASN A 409 7.71 12.60 20.03
C ASN A 409 8.20 12.74 18.59
N LEU A 410 9.04 13.76 18.35
CA LEU A 410 9.79 13.88 17.11
C LEU A 410 11.20 13.32 17.33
N ASN A 411 11.47 12.16 16.74
CA ASN A 411 12.76 11.50 16.82
C ASN A 411 13.53 11.73 15.53
N PHE A 412 14.81 12.05 15.64
CA PHE A 412 15.73 12.12 14.51
C PHE A 412 16.74 10.99 14.60
N TYR A 413 16.99 10.37 13.46
CA TYR A 413 17.93 9.28 13.26
C TYR A 413 18.97 9.73 12.25
N SER A 414 20.20 9.32 12.48
CA SER A 414 21.31 9.58 11.57
C SER A 414 22.13 8.32 11.44
N ALA A 415 22.36 7.89 10.20
CA ALA A 415 23.33 6.86 9.92
C ALA A 415 24.77 7.38 10.06
N ASP A 416 25.73 6.47 10.01
CA ASP A 416 27.14 6.82 10.06
C ASP A 416 27.57 7.59 8.82
N TYR A 417 28.69 8.29 8.93
CA TYR A 417 29.28 9.06 7.84
C TYR A 417 29.55 8.18 6.60
N ASN A 418 29.18 8.68 5.41
CA ASN A 418 29.29 7.97 4.12
C ASN A 418 28.53 6.64 4.03
N THR A 419 27.50 6.46 4.84
CA THR A 419 26.59 5.32 4.72
C THR A 419 25.27 5.73 4.09
N ILE A 420 24.91 5.01 3.02
CA ILE A 420 23.56 5.03 2.44
C ILE A 420 22.86 3.80 3.03
N SER A 421 22.20 4.03 4.15
CA SER A 421 21.41 3.02 4.88
C SER A 421 20.04 2.89 4.23
N ASN A 422 19.48 1.68 4.19
CA ASN A 422 18.10 1.46 3.78
C ASN A 422 17.12 1.97 4.86
N ASP A 423 15.85 2.16 4.50
CA ASP A 423 14.84 2.81 5.35
C ASP A 423 14.71 2.13 6.73
N GLU A 424 14.70 0.79 6.78
CA GLU A 424 14.61 0.04 8.04
C GLU A 424 15.83 0.24 8.93
N GLU A 425 17.01 0.27 8.33
CA GLU A 425 18.29 0.45 9.03
C GLU A 425 18.47 1.91 9.50
N VAL A 426 17.88 2.91 8.83
CA VAL A 426 17.88 4.31 9.30
C VAL A 426 17.10 4.45 10.61
N PHE A 427 16.00 3.72 10.78
CA PHE A 427 15.16 3.80 11.97
C PHE A 427 15.56 2.81 13.08
N ASP A 428 16.79 2.29 13.03
CA ASP A 428 17.38 1.51 14.12
C ASP A 428 17.46 2.38 15.40
N PRO A 429 16.91 1.95 16.53
CA PRO A 429 17.06 2.63 17.82
C PRO A 429 18.51 2.99 18.19
N ALA A 430 19.50 2.20 17.76
CA ALA A 430 20.93 2.49 17.98
C ALA A 430 21.44 3.70 17.17
N LYS A 431 20.75 4.04 16.08
CA LYS A 431 21.02 5.19 15.21
C LYS A 431 20.16 6.41 15.56
N LYS A 432 19.33 6.33 16.61
CA LYS A 432 18.58 7.47 17.13
C LYS A 432 19.57 8.54 17.61
N ALA A 433 19.58 9.68 16.95
CA ALA A 433 20.48 10.79 17.28
C ALA A 433 19.90 11.64 18.41
N VAL A 434 18.65 12.08 18.26
CA VAL A 434 18.00 12.98 19.24
C VAL A 434 16.48 12.79 19.24
N SER A 435 15.88 12.96 20.41
CA SER A 435 14.44 12.98 20.64
C SER A 435 14.02 14.36 21.10
N PHE A 436 13.01 14.93 20.46
CA PHE A 436 12.28 16.10 20.93
C PHE A 436 10.95 15.63 21.48
N ARG A 437 10.71 15.89 22.77
CA ARG A 437 9.43 15.61 23.40
C ARG A 437 8.96 16.80 24.20
N VAL A 438 7.67 17.07 24.09
CA VAL A 438 7.01 18.01 24.99
C VAL A 438 6.35 17.19 26.08
N ASN A 439 6.77 17.41 27.31
CA ASN A 439 6.22 16.71 28.44
C ASN A 439 5.35 17.65 29.27
N ASN A 440 4.14 17.20 29.58
CA ASN A 440 3.22 17.84 30.50
C ASN A 440 2.98 16.91 31.69
N ASN A 441 4.06 16.54 32.38
CA ASN A 441 4.01 15.70 33.57
C ASN A 441 3.91 16.59 34.82
N ASN A 442 2.79 17.29 35.03
CA ASN A 442 2.43 17.68 36.40
C ASN A 442 0.96 18.05 36.59
N THR A 443 0.33 17.43 37.58
CA THR A 443 -1.06 17.70 37.99
C THR A 443 -1.22 18.96 38.85
N GLN A 444 -0.18 19.77 39.07
CA GLN A 444 -0.23 20.95 39.95
C GLN A 444 0.49 22.21 39.45
N SER A 445 1.35 22.12 38.44
CA SER A 445 2.05 23.29 37.89
C SER A 445 1.91 23.20 36.38
N ASN A 446 1.28 24.18 35.73
CA ASN A 446 1.04 24.22 34.28
C ASN A 446 2.35 24.36 33.46
N SER A 447 3.45 23.76 33.91
CA SER A 447 4.76 23.79 33.29
C SER A 447 4.81 22.80 32.13
N VAL A 448 4.99 23.33 30.93
CA VAL A 448 5.29 22.55 29.73
C VAL A 448 6.80 22.49 29.58
N THR A 449 7.38 21.29 29.57
CA THR A 449 8.82 21.11 29.39
C THR A 449 9.12 20.59 28.00
N LEU A 450 9.92 21.34 27.23
CA LEU A 450 10.58 20.80 26.06
C LEU A 450 11.84 20.03 26.51
N ILE A 451 11.89 18.74 26.20
CA ILE A 451 13.02 17.87 26.52
C ILE A 451 13.72 17.50 25.21
N LEU A 452 15.03 17.75 25.17
CA LEU A 452 15.94 17.24 24.15
C LEU A 452 16.74 16.12 24.80
N GLU A 453 16.62 14.91 24.27
CA GLU A 453 17.34 13.74 24.77
C GLU A 453 18.13 13.13 23.62
N SER A 454 19.45 13.09 23.75
CA SER A 454 20.30 12.37 22.80
C SER A 454 20.69 11.01 23.35
N ALA A 455 20.72 10.00 22.48
CA ALA A 455 21.31 8.71 22.81
C ALA A 455 22.84 8.69 22.61
N LYS A 456 23.42 9.77 22.07
CA LYS A 456 24.86 9.92 21.84
C LYS A 456 25.49 10.76 22.96
N PRO A 457 26.56 10.27 23.61
CA PRO A 457 27.19 10.98 24.73
C PRO A 457 27.88 12.29 24.31
N ASP A 458 28.19 12.44 23.03
CA ASP A 458 28.89 13.56 22.39
C ASP A 458 27.95 14.47 21.60
N PHE A 459 26.64 14.45 21.89
CA PHE A 459 25.68 15.33 21.23
C PHE A 459 25.98 16.81 21.50
N GLU A 460 26.28 17.55 20.44
CA GLU A 460 26.49 18.98 20.49
C GLU A 460 25.22 19.73 20.05
N LEU A 461 24.71 20.60 20.92
CA LEU A 461 23.65 21.56 20.58
C LEU A 461 24.28 22.92 20.27
N LEU A 462 24.47 23.21 18.98
CA LEU A 462 24.92 24.52 18.52
C LEU A 462 23.74 25.46 18.29
N VAL A 463 23.69 26.57 19.03
CA VAL A 463 22.74 27.66 18.80
C VAL A 463 23.48 28.84 18.18
N VAL A 464 23.10 29.21 16.95
CA VAL A 464 23.76 30.28 16.19
C VAL A 464 22.95 31.57 16.29
N GLY A 465 23.65 32.69 16.52
CA GLY A 465 23.05 34.02 16.60
C GLY A 465 22.70 34.43 18.04
N LYS A 466 21.92 35.51 18.17
CA LYS A 466 21.51 36.05 19.47
C LYS A 466 20.36 35.21 20.04
N THR A 467 20.57 34.61 21.20
CA THR A 467 19.54 33.88 21.96
C THR A 467 19.13 34.66 23.19
N VAL A 468 17.82 34.71 23.47
CA VAL A 468 17.27 35.31 24.69
C VAL A 468 16.53 34.22 25.45
N LEU A 469 17.01 33.88 26.64
CA LEU A 469 16.34 32.98 27.57
C LEU A 469 15.58 33.84 28.59
N GLN A 470 14.27 33.62 28.73
CA GLN A 470 13.42 34.36 29.67
C GLN A 470 13.21 33.55 30.95
N GLY A 471 13.19 34.24 32.09
CA GLY A 471 13.08 33.61 33.41
C GLY A 471 14.41 33.11 33.94
N ASP A 472 14.35 32.25 34.95
CA ASP A 472 15.53 31.73 35.62
C ASP A 472 16.24 30.68 34.77
N VAL A 473 17.53 30.86 34.55
CA VAL A 473 18.40 29.91 33.85
C VAL A 473 19.23 29.16 34.89
N THR A 474 18.95 27.86 35.06
CA THR A 474 19.76 26.98 35.90
C THR A 474 20.68 26.15 35.01
N VAL A 475 21.99 26.22 35.26
CA VAL A 475 23.00 25.39 34.56
C VAL A 475 23.52 24.36 35.54
N VAL A 476 23.45 23.08 35.16
CA VAL A 476 24.10 21.98 35.88
C VAL A 476 25.40 21.66 35.16
N GLY A 477 26.54 21.94 35.78
CA GLY A 477 27.87 21.79 35.17
C GLY A 477 28.63 23.11 35.05
N VAL A 478 29.35 23.30 33.94
CA VAL A 478 30.23 24.46 33.73
C VAL A 478 29.74 25.30 32.56
N VAL A 479 29.76 26.63 32.72
CA VAL A 479 29.58 27.59 31.63
C VAL A 479 30.94 28.06 31.16
N ASN A 480 31.31 27.73 29.93
CA ASN A 480 32.51 28.25 29.30
C ASN A 480 32.18 29.54 28.55
N GLN A 481 32.89 30.62 28.86
CA GLN A 481 32.77 31.90 28.17
C GLN A 481 34.05 32.17 27.39
N SER A 482 33.93 32.89 26.27
CA SER A 482 35.10 33.31 25.50
C SER A 482 36.00 34.23 26.34
N SER A 483 37.26 33.81 26.50
CA SER A 483 38.30 34.56 27.20
C SER A 483 39.23 35.25 26.22
N LYS A 484 39.52 36.54 26.43
CA LYS A 484 40.48 37.32 25.64
C LYS A 484 41.56 37.88 26.55
N LYS A 485 42.82 37.77 26.13
CA LYS A 485 43.96 38.35 26.86
C LYS A 485 44.58 39.50 26.10
N ALA A 486 45.00 40.53 26.82
CA ALA A 486 45.76 41.65 26.27
C ALA A 486 46.94 42.00 27.17
N THR A 487 48.08 42.30 26.56
CA THR A 487 49.20 42.95 27.27
C THR A 487 49.06 44.45 27.07
N VAL A 488 48.90 45.20 28.16
CA VAL A 488 48.63 46.64 28.11
C VAL A 488 49.69 47.39 28.90
N ASN A 489 50.16 48.52 28.35
CA ASN A 489 51.05 49.41 29.08
C ASN A 489 50.26 50.20 30.13
N PHE A 490 50.70 50.19 31.38
CA PHE A 490 50.08 50.90 32.50
C PHE A 490 50.90 52.13 32.92
N GLY A 491 51.60 52.73 31.95
CA GLY A 491 52.47 53.88 32.12
C GLY A 491 53.91 53.48 32.43
N TYR A 492 54.85 54.37 32.11
CA TYR A 492 56.28 54.24 32.46
C TYR A 492 56.91 52.91 32.03
N GLY A 493 56.41 52.36 30.91
CA GLY A 493 56.91 51.11 30.32
C GLY A 493 56.51 49.83 31.06
N ARG A 494 55.72 49.91 32.12
CA ARG A 494 55.22 48.71 32.81
C ARG A 494 54.06 48.10 32.04
N ASN A 495 54.25 46.89 31.54
CA ASN A 495 53.20 46.12 30.88
C ASN A 495 52.50 45.18 31.87
N VAL A 496 51.18 45.05 31.74
CA VAL A 496 50.33 44.17 32.55
C VAL A 496 49.49 43.27 31.66
N THR A 497 49.09 42.11 32.18
CA THR A 497 48.18 41.22 31.47
C THR A 497 46.76 41.43 31.96
N LEU A 498 45.87 41.74 31.03
CA LEU A 498 44.43 41.78 31.24
C LEU A 498 43.83 40.50 30.69
N THR A 499 42.92 39.88 31.44
CA THR A 499 42.10 38.76 30.96
C THR A 499 40.64 39.15 31.06
N ARG A 500 39.93 39.10 29.93
CA ARG A 500 38.52 39.43 29.82
C ARG A 500 37.69 38.18 29.57
N ASP A 501 36.73 37.93 30.46
CA ASP A 501 35.76 36.85 30.38
C ASP A 501 34.35 37.47 30.36
N GLY A 502 33.71 37.50 29.18
CA GLY A 502 32.42 38.18 29.02
C GLY A 502 32.49 39.67 29.31
N SER A 503 31.79 40.14 30.35
CA SER A 503 31.80 41.56 30.80
C SER A 503 32.79 41.82 31.93
N TYR A 504 33.51 40.81 32.39
CA TYR A 504 34.43 40.89 33.51
C TYR A 504 35.87 40.97 33.01
N VAL A 505 36.65 41.91 33.53
CA VAL A 505 38.09 42.04 33.22
C VAL A 505 38.87 41.88 34.50
N THR A 506 39.89 41.02 34.46
CA THR A 506 40.88 40.86 35.52
C THR A 506 42.23 41.41 35.10
N ILE A 507 42.98 41.88 36.08
CA ILE A 507 44.39 42.24 35.92
C ILE A 507 45.24 41.33 36.80
N THR A 508 46.31 40.81 36.22
CA THR A 508 47.42 40.20 36.96
C THR A 508 48.73 40.62 36.31
N SER A 509 49.68 41.07 37.12
CA SER A 509 51.01 41.41 36.62
C SER A 509 52.05 41.39 37.72
N GLN A 510 53.21 40.83 37.42
CA GLN A 510 54.42 41.02 38.18
C GLN A 510 55.47 41.54 37.21
N ASN A 511 55.61 42.87 37.13
CA ASN A 511 56.48 43.49 36.14
C ASN A 511 57.09 44.78 36.67
N ARG A 512 58.17 45.21 36.05
CA ARG A 512 58.93 46.40 36.42
C ARG A 512 58.49 47.59 35.58
N TYR A 513 58.68 48.79 36.12
CA TYR A 513 58.71 49.98 35.29
C TYR A 513 60.03 50.03 34.53
N THR A 514 60.02 50.44 33.26
CA THR A 514 61.27 50.70 32.51
C THR A 514 61.78 52.11 32.75
N ILE A 515 60.93 52.99 33.27
CA ILE A 515 61.25 54.36 33.69
C ILE A 515 60.69 54.56 35.10
N ALA A 516 61.46 55.10 36.04
CA ALA A 516 60.96 55.34 37.39
C ALA A 516 59.79 56.36 37.39
N PRO A 517 58.63 56.02 37.97
CA PRO A 517 57.50 56.96 38.07
C PRO A 517 57.77 58.06 39.11
N ALA A 518 57.13 59.23 38.95
CA ALA A 518 57.26 60.32 39.90
C ALA A 518 56.65 59.96 41.26
N ASN A 519 57.33 60.31 42.35
CA ASN A 519 56.92 60.00 43.71
C ASN A 519 56.01 61.08 44.31
N GLY A 520 54.89 60.68 44.91
CA GLY A 520 54.03 61.51 45.76
C GLY A 520 53.00 62.38 45.02
N THR A 521 52.85 62.25 43.70
CA THR A 521 51.93 63.08 42.90
C THR A 521 51.17 62.24 41.88
N TRP A 522 49.91 62.61 41.61
CA TRP A 522 49.11 62.03 40.52
C TRP A 522 49.60 62.53 39.16
N LEU A 523 49.91 61.58 38.28
CA LEU A 523 50.30 61.79 36.90
C LEU A 523 49.12 61.43 36.01
N ARG A 524 48.68 62.38 35.19
CA ARG A 524 47.51 62.22 34.33
C ARG A 524 47.90 61.66 32.96
N ASN A 525 47.04 60.85 32.35
CA ASN A 525 47.17 60.32 30.99
C ASN A 525 48.49 59.59 30.73
N VAL A 526 48.91 58.72 31.64
CA VAL A 526 50.19 58.00 31.52
C VAL A 526 50.13 56.85 30.52
N ALA A 527 48.93 56.35 30.21
CA ALA A 527 48.65 55.32 29.21
C ALA A 527 47.14 55.26 28.89
N THR A 528 46.75 54.35 28.00
CA THR A 528 45.36 54.13 27.59
C THR A 528 45.03 52.63 27.50
N LEU A 529 43.89 52.23 28.04
CA LEU A 529 43.29 50.91 27.87
C LEU A 529 42.72 50.74 26.45
N PRO A 530 42.93 49.57 25.82
CA PRO A 530 42.31 49.27 24.53
C PRO A 530 40.79 49.14 24.62
N SER A 531 40.11 49.40 23.50
CA SER A 531 38.69 49.05 23.34
C SER A 531 38.47 47.57 23.64
N GLY A 532 37.43 47.29 24.41
CA GLY A 532 37.16 45.96 24.92
C GLY A 532 37.69 45.70 26.32
N TYR A 533 38.36 46.67 26.97
CA TYR A 533 38.85 46.50 28.34
C TYR A 533 38.53 47.70 29.24
N ARG A 534 37.82 48.72 28.74
CA ARG A 534 37.57 49.97 29.47
C ARG A 534 36.48 49.77 30.53
N PRO A 535 36.66 50.29 31.76
CA PRO A 535 35.68 50.09 32.82
C PRO A 535 34.41 50.90 32.58
N VAL A 536 33.29 50.47 33.17
CA VAL A 536 32.02 51.23 33.11
C VAL A 536 32.08 52.52 33.93
N GLU A 537 32.87 52.50 35.00
CA GLU A 537 33.09 53.62 35.93
C GLU A 537 34.59 53.74 36.25
N ASP A 538 34.99 54.78 36.97
CA ASP A 538 36.38 54.94 37.40
C ASP A 538 36.81 53.80 38.34
N VAL A 539 37.93 53.14 38.04
CA VAL A 539 38.44 52.00 38.83
C VAL A 539 39.86 52.27 39.30
N LEU A 540 40.09 52.11 40.61
CA LEU A 540 41.41 52.28 41.22
C LEU A 540 42.10 50.92 41.41
N ILE A 541 43.17 50.70 40.65
CA ILE A 541 44.02 49.50 40.75
C ILE A 541 45.18 49.77 41.71
N TYR A 542 45.34 48.91 42.71
CA TYR A 542 46.44 48.99 43.66
C TYR A 542 47.56 48.06 43.25
N ASN A 543 48.78 48.59 43.28
CA ASN A 543 49.98 47.86 42.95
C ASN A 543 51.02 48.11 44.04
N HIS A 544 51.83 47.13 44.37
CA HIS A 544 52.90 47.27 45.36
C HIS A 544 54.15 46.54 44.93
N ASP A 545 55.30 46.96 45.44
CA ASP A 545 56.54 46.21 45.24
C ASP A 545 56.48 44.87 45.99
N LEU A 546 56.94 43.82 45.32
CA LEU A 546 56.94 42.46 45.83
C LEU A 546 57.78 42.29 47.11
N SER A 547 58.84 43.08 47.27
CA SER A 547 59.81 42.96 48.37
C SER A 547 59.62 44.03 49.46
N ASN A 548 58.90 45.11 49.17
CA ASN A 548 58.68 46.22 50.09
C ASN A 548 57.30 46.86 49.90
N GLY A 549 56.35 46.50 50.77
CA GLY A 549 54.98 47.04 50.72
C GLY A 549 54.85 48.54 50.97
N SER A 550 55.90 49.24 51.46
CA SER A 550 55.90 50.71 51.56
C SER A 550 56.10 51.38 50.19
N LYS A 551 56.54 50.64 49.17
CA LYS A 551 56.58 51.08 47.77
C LYS A 551 55.33 50.62 47.06
N PHE A 552 54.50 51.55 46.62
CA PHE A 552 53.23 51.22 45.98
C PHE A 552 52.80 52.25 44.94
N SER A 553 51.89 51.86 44.06
CA SER A 553 51.28 52.74 43.08
C SER A 553 49.78 52.46 42.92
N TRP A 554 49.02 53.51 42.63
CA TRP A 554 47.62 53.41 42.22
C TRP A 554 47.49 53.76 40.74
N SER A 555 46.82 52.91 39.97
CA SER A 555 46.43 53.22 38.60
C SER A 555 44.93 53.48 38.57
N LEU A 556 44.53 54.72 38.27
CA LEU A 556 43.13 55.09 38.09
C LEU A 556 42.76 54.90 36.62
N LEU A 557 41.84 53.98 36.37
CA LEU A 557 41.34 53.62 35.05
C LEU A 557 40.01 54.35 34.82
N HIS A 558 39.94 55.18 33.78
CA HIS A 558 38.73 55.91 33.42
C HIS A 558 37.90 55.16 32.36
N PRO A 559 36.57 55.39 32.28
CA PRO A 559 35.73 54.86 31.20
C PRO A 559 36.17 55.29 29.79
N SER A 560 36.86 56.42 29.67
CA SER A 560 37.48 56.85 28.41
C SER A 560 38.61 55.93 27.95
N GLY A 561 39.12 55.08 28.84
CA GLY A 561 40.31 54.26 28.70
C GLY A 561 41.58 54.93 29.21
N VAL A 562 41.57 56.22 29.55
CA VAL A 562 42.73 56.91 30.13
C VAL A 562 43.15 56.25 31.44
N ILE A 563 44.48 56.14 31.62
CA ILE A 563 45.11 55.66 32.86
C ILE A 563 45.87 56.81 33.50
N ASP A 564 45.56 57.09 34.76
CA ASP A 564 46.36 57.97 35.62
C ASP A 564 47.14 57.14 36.64
N LEU A 565 48.28 57.66 37.10
CA LEU A 565 49.17 56.94 37.99
C LEU A 565 49.60 57.81 39.18
N PHE A 566 49.45 57.28 40.38
CA PHE A 566 50.11 57.77 41.58
C PHE A 566 51.13 56.75 42.04
N SER A 567 52.32 57.18 42.48
CA SER A 567 53.35 56.28 43.02
C SER A 567 53.93 56.84 44.32
N SER A 568 54.30 55.95 45.25
CA SER A 568 54.83 56.29 46.58
C SER A 568 55.96 55.33 46.97
N GLY A 569 56.86 55.78 47.85
CA GLY A 569 57.99 55.00 48.35
C GLY A 569 59.24 55.02 47.47
N ASN A 570 59.33 55.93 46.49
CA ASN A 570 60.44 56.05 45.54
C ASN A 570 60.70 54.75 44.75
N ILE A 571 59.70 54.32 43.97
CA ILE A 571 59.80 53.17 43.08
C ILE A 571 60.89 53.39 42.02
N THR A 572 61.76 52.40 41.84
CA THR A 572 62.86 52.35 40.87
C THR A 572 62.56 51.33 39.77
N THR A 573 63.38 51.32 38.73
CA THR A 573 63.26 50.33 37.62
C THR A 573 63.65 48.91 38.02
N ASN A 574 64.23 48.70 39.20
CA ASN A 574 64.57 47.37 39.73
C ASN A 574 63.47 46.74 40.59
N ASP A 575 62.52 47.56 41.06
CA ASP A 575 61.41 47.14 41.92
C ASP A 575 60.36 46.36 41.09
N TYR A 576 59.93 45.20 41.59
CA TYR A 576 58.95 44.34 40.92
C TYR A 576 57.57 44.68 41.42
N ILE A 577 56.78 45.36 40.59
CA ILE A 577 55.47 45.84 40.97
C ILE A 577 54.42 44.78 40.65
N LEU A 578 53.82 44.25 41.72
CA LEU A 578 52.73 43.30 41.70
C LEU A 578 51.38 44.02 41.61
N SER A 579 50.58 43.67 40.62
CA SER A 579 49.13 43.87 40.63
C SER A 579 48.51 42.56 41.08
N SER A 580 48.02 42.53 42.33
CA SER A 580 47.20 41.42 42.83
C SER A 580 45.93 41.29 42.00
N ALA A 581 45.28 40.13 42.03
CA ALA A 581 44.04 39.89 41.30
C ALA A 581 42.98 40.94 41.69
N GLN A 582 42.72 41.85 40.77
CA GLN A 582 41.68 42.87 40.85
C GLN A 582 40.84 42.81 39.57
N PHE A 583 39.63 43.34 39.63
CA PHE A 583 38.70 43.25 38.51
C PHE A 583 37.83 44.47 38.36
N TRP A 584 37.24 44.59 37.18
CA TRP A 584 36.18 45.55 36.87
C TRP A 584 35.22 45.02 35.82
N ILE A 585 34.09 45.72 35.68
CA ILE A 585 33.08 45.45 34.66
C ILE A 585 33.30 46.37 33.46
N THR A 586 33.12 45.84 32.26
CA THR A 586 33.13 46.58 31.00
C THR A 586 31.83 46.39 30.21
N LYS A 587 31.43 47.44 29.49
CA LYS A 587 30.34 47.42 28.50
C LYS A 587 30.84 47.45 27.06
N ASP A 588 32.15 47.54 26.84
CA ASP A 588 32.71 47.49 25.49
C ASP A 588 32.38 46.15 24.83
N GLU A 589 32.26 46.12 23.51
CA GLU A 589 32.17 44.85 22.78
C GLU A 589 33.41 43.98 23.03
N LEU A 590 33.25 42.66 22.97
CA LEU A 590 34.38 41.74 23.12
C LEU A 590 35.37 42.00 21.97
N PRO A 591 36.68 42.16 22.23
CA PRO A 591 37.67 42.31 21.17
C PRO A 591 37.60 41.14 20.18
N SER A 592 37.73 41.45 18.88
CA SER A 592 37.73 40.45 17.81
C SER A 592 38.79 39.36 17.99
#